data_AF-A0A1I7LMG8-F1
#
_entry.id   AF-A0A1I7LMG8-F1
#
_cell.length_a   1.000
_cell.length_b   1.000
_cell.length_c   1.000
_cell.angle_alpha   90.00
_cell.angle_beta   90.00
_cell.angle_gamma   90.00
#
_symmetry.space_group_name_H-M   'P 1'
#
loop_
_entity.id
_entity.type
_entity.pdbx_description
1 polymer ?
#
loop_
_entity_poly.entity_id
_entity_poly.type
_entity_poly.pdbx_seq_one_letter_code
_entity_poly.pdbx_strand_id
1 'polypeptide(L)'
;MTTIAFDRPKLARALQDDAKLSSDQAESIAEIVFRAQRTDLATRADVAASETILISEIRAQFAGMRLDLIQTLLGAIALQTVILLGAIWLVASILKP
;
A
#
# COMPACT_ATOMS: atom_id res chain seq x y z
N MET A 1 14.77 7.48 -21.96
CA MET A 1 15.25 6.66 -20.83
C MET A 1 16.24 5.66 -21.40
N THR A 2 17.52 5.78 -21.06
CA THR A 2 18.56 4.89 -21.57
C THR A 2 18.57 3.64 -20.72
N THR A 3 17.91 2.58 -21.18
CA THR A 3 17.96 1.26 -20.54
C THR A 3 19.37 0.73 -20.75
N ILE A 4 20.19 0.74 -19.70
CA ILE A 4 21.52 0.12 -19.75
C ILE A 4 21.27 -1.38 -19.85
N ALA A 5 21.33 -1.92 -21.07
CA ALA A 5 21.26 -3.36 -21.29
C ALA A 5 22.49 -3.99 -20.64
N PHE A 6 22.26 -4.72 -19.55
CA PHE A 6 23.32 -5.38 -18.81
C PHE A 6 23.72 -6.65 -19.58
N ASP A 7 24.73 -6.52 -20.45
CA ASP A 7 25.18 -7.61 -21.30
C ASP A 7 25.96 -8.64 -20.47
N ARG A 8 25.41 -9.85 -20.29
CA ARG A 8 26.08 -11.01 -19.67
C ARG A 8 27.56 -11.19 -20.10
N PRO A 9 27.94 -11.09 -21.39
CA PRO A 9 29.35 -11.21 -21.77
C PRO A 9 30.24 -10.05 -21.29
N LYS A 10 29.69 -8.85 -21.08
CA LYS A 10 30.45 -7.72 -20.48
C LYS A 10 30.65 -7.93 -18.98
N LEU A 11 29.65 -8.48 -18.28
CA LEU A 11 29.78 -8.84 -16.87
C LEU A 11 30.82 -9.97 -16.68
N ALA A 12 30.79 -11.01 -17.52
CA ALA A 12 31.78 -12.08 -17.47
C ALA A 12 33.20 -11.56 -17.72
N ARG A 13 33.38 -10.66 -18.70
CA ARG A 13 34.68 -10.02 -18.95
C ARG A 13 35.14 -9.15 -17.79
N ALA A 14 34.26 -8.33 -17.20
CA ALA A 14 34.60 -7.52 -16.03
C ALA A 14 34.97 -8.39 -14.81
N LEU A 15 34.26 -9.51 -14.59
CA LEU A 15 34.59 -10.46 -13.52
C LEU A 15 35.93 -11.18 -13.77
N GLN A 16 36.27 -11.44 -15.04
CA GLN A 16 37.55 -12.03 -15.41
C GLN A 16 38.69 -11.02 -15.26
N ASP A 17 38.52 -9.79 -15.76
CA ASP A 17 39.55 -8.76 -15.80
C ASP A 17 39.78 -8.11 -14.43
N ASP A 18 38.70 -7.75 -13.72
CA ASP A 18 38.79 -7.01 -12.45
C ASP A 18 38.92 -7.93 -11.22
N ALA A 19 38.32 -9.13 -11.27
CA ALA A 19 38.35 -10.08 -10.14
C ALA A 19 39.29 -11.27 -10.36
N LYS A 20 40.01 -11.32 -11.49
CA LYS A 20 40.94 -12.42 -11.88
C LYS A 20 40.29 -13.80 -11.83
N LEU A 21 38.99 -13.88 -12.09
CA LEU A 21 38.26 -15.14 -12.08
C LEU A 21 38.54 -15.92 -13.36
N SER A 22 38.58 -17.25 -13.28
CA SER A 22 38.65 -18.10 -14.47
C SER A 22 37.42 -17.86 -15.36
N SER A 23 37.57 -18.00 -16.68
CA SER A 23 36.49 -17.80 -17.67
C SER A 23 35.22 -18.56 -17.28
N ASP A 24 35.37 -19.80 -16.83
CA ASP A 24 34.25 -20.66 -16.42
C ASP A 24 33.55 -20.14 -15.15
N GLN A 25 34.31 -19.56 -14.22
CA GLN A 25 33.76 -18.98 -12.98
C GLN A 25 33.04 -17.66 -13.26
N ALA A 26 33.64 -16.81 -14.10
CA ALA A 26 33.04 -15.55 -14.50
C ALA A 26 31.74 -15.75 -15.29
N GLU A 27 31.69 -16.77 -16.15
CA GLU A 27 30.49 -17.10 -16.92
C GLU A 27 29.38 -17.72 -16.06
N SER A 28 29.75 -18.58 -15.10
CA SER A 28 28.81 -19.14 -14.12
C SER A 28 28.24 -18.07 -13.20
N ILE A 29 29.08 -17.14 -12.71
CA ILE A 29 28.62 -16.01 -11.89
C ILE A 29 27.73 -15.07 -12.71
N ALA A 30 28.11 -14.76 -13.96
CA ALA A 30 27.29 -13.94 -14.83
C ALA A 30 25.94 -14.59 -15.17
N GLU A 31 25.89 -15.92 -15.31
CA GLU A 31 24.65 -16.68 -15.48
C GLU A 31 23.78 -16.66 -14.22
N ILE A 32 24.36 -16.87 -13.04
CA ILE A 32 23.63 -16.85 -11.76
C ILE A 32 23.05 -15.45 -11.52
N VAL A 33 23.83 -14.39 -11.77
CA VAL A 33 23.37 -12.99 -11.63
C VAL A 33 22.28 -12.67 -12.64
N PHE A 34 22.39 -13.13 -13.90
CA PHE A 34 21.36 -12.90 -14.91
C PHE A 34 20.08 -13.69 -14.63
N ARG A 35 20.22 -14.93 -14.16
CA ARG A 35 19.09 -15.77 -13.73
C ARG A 35 18.41 -15.21 -12.50
N ALA A 36 19.18 -14.76 -11.51
CA ALA A 36 18.66 -14.05 -10.34
C ALA A 36 17.97 -12.76 -10.76
N GLN A 37 18.54 -11.94 -11.63
CA GLN A 37 17.85 -10.77 -12.17
C GLN A 37 16.53 -11.14 -12.87
N ARG A 38 16.49 -12.24 -13.64
CA ARG A 38 15.27 -12.66 -14.35
C ARG A 38 14.21 -13.29 -13.43
N THR A 39 14.61 -13.81 -12.26
CA THR A 39 13.75 -14.55 -11.33
C THR A 39 13.38 -13.73 -10.09
N ASP A 40 14.26 -12.84 -9.65
CA ASP A 40 14.23 -12.03 -8.42
C ASP A 40 13.98 -10.53 -8.72
N LEU A 41 13.70 -10.19 -9.98
CA LEU A 41 12.76 -9.11 -10.26
C LEU A 41 11.38 -9.58 -9.76
N ALA A 42 11.20 -9.65 -8.44
CA ALA A 42 9.92 -9.41 -7.80
C ALA A 42 9.37 -8.16 -8.47
N THR A 43 8.40 -8.41 -9.33
CA THR A 43 8.30 -7.73 -10.61
C THR A 43 8.03 -6.27 -10.34
N ARG A 44 8.67 -5.31 -11.03
CA ARG A 44 8.21 -3.90 -10.94
C ARG A 44 6.69 -3.79 -11.13
N ALA A 45 6.13 -4.72 -11.91
CA ALA A 45 4.70 -4.95 -12.07
C ALA A 45 4.01 -5.43 -10.78
N ASP A 46 4.60 -6.33 -9.98
CA ASP A 46 4.06 -6.78 -8.69
C ASP A 46 4.12 -5.67 -7.63
N VAL A 47 5.18 -4.85 -7.64
CA VAL A 47 5.28 -3.67 -6.78
C VAL A 47 4.23 -2.63 -7.18
N ALA A 48 4.07 -2.36 -8.47
CA ALA A 48 3.04 -1.45 -8.97
C ALA A 48 1.61 -1.99 -8.73
N ALA A 49 1.41 -3.31 -8.83
CA ALA A 49 0.15 -3.97 -8.50
C ALA A 49 -0.13 -3.87 -7.00
N SER A 50 0.86 -4.12 -6.14
CA SER A 50 0.75 -3.99 -4.69
C SER A 50 0.44 -2.55 -4.28
N GLU A 51 1.09 -1.56 -4.90
CA GLU A 51 0.81 -0.14 -4.67
C GLU A 51 -0.61 0.23 -5.09
N THR A 52 -1.09 -0.26 -6.24
CA THR A 52 -2.46 -0.03 -6.72
C THR A 52 -3.49 -0.66 -5.77
N ILE A 53 -3.23 -1.88 -5.31
CA ILE A 53 -4.09 -2.58 -4.34
C ILE A 53 -4.14 -1.81 -3.03
N LEU A 54 -2.98 -1.42 -2.48
CA LEU A 54 -2.89 -0.65 -1.24
C LEU A 54 -3.63 0.69 -1.32
N ILE A 55 -3.47 1.43 -2.42
CA ILE A 55 -4.18 2.70 -2.62
C ILE A 55 -5.70 2.46 -2.70
N SER A 56 -6.13 1.39 -3.37
CA SER A 56 -7.55 1.05 -3.48
C SER A 56 -8.16 0.65 -2.13
N GLU A 57 -7.43 -0.13 -1.33
CA GLU A 57 -7.81 -0.59 0.00
C GLU A 57 -7.93 0.60 0.97
N ILE A 58 -6.92 1.50 0.97
CA ILE A 58 -6.93 2.72 1.78
C ILE A 58 -8.12 3.61 1.41
N ARG A 59 -8.41 3.76 0.11
CA ARG A 59 -9.55 4.56 -0.35
C ARG A 59 -10.89 3.94 0.05
N ALA A 60 -11.01 2.62 -0.02
CA ALA A 60 -12.20 1.89 0.41
C ALA A 60 -12.41 2.01 1.93
N GLN A 61 -11.37 1.79 2.73
CA GLN A 61 -11.41 1.95 4.18
C GLN A 61 -11.75 3.39 4.58
N PHE A 62 -11.18 4.38 3.90
CA PHE A 62 -11.49 5.79 4.15
C PHE A 62 -12.94 6.16 3.81
N ALA A 63 -13.49 5.60 2.73
CA ALA A 63 -14.90 5.76 2.36
C ALA A 63 -15.84 5.12 3.40
N GLY A 64 -15.51 3.90 3.87
CA GLY A 64 -16.24 3.23 4.94
C GLY A 64 -16.20 4.01 6.25
N MET A 65 -15.02 4.48 6.66
CA MET A 65 -14.83 5.26 7.89
C MET A 65 -15.59 6.59 7.85
N ARG A 66 -15.69 7.25 6.68
CA ARG A 66 -16.53 8.43 6.51
C ARG A 66 -18.01 8.12 6.71
N LEU A 67 -18.49 7.00 6.17
CA LEU A 67 -19.87 6.59 6.33
C LEU A 67 -20.20 6.29 7.79
N ASP A 68 -19.32 5.56 8.48
CA ASP A 68 -19.47 5.23 9.89
C ASP A 68 -19.45 6.48 10.78
N LEU A 69 -18.57 7.45 10.49
CA LEU A 69 -18.55 8.73 11.20
C LEU A 69 -19.85 9.50 10.99
N ILE A 70 -20.34 9.59 9.74
CA ILE A 70 -21.60 10.29 9.44
C ILE A 70 -22.77 9.61 10.15
N GLN A 71 -22.85 8.28 10.11
CA GLN A 71 -23.88 7.50 10.77
C GLN A 71 -23.83 7.67 12.29
N THR A 72 -22.62 7.66 12.88
CA THR A 72 -22.42 7.87 14.31
C THR A 72 -22.83 9.28 14.74
N LEU A 73 -22.46 10.30 13.96
CA LEU A 73 -22.83 11.69 14.23
C LEU A 73 -24.35 11.91 14.10
N LEU A 74 -24.98 11.36 13.05
CA LEU A 74 -26.43 11.42 12.88
C LEU A 74 -27.17 10.73 14.03
N GLY A 75 -26.71 9.55 14.44
CA GLY A 75 -27.26 8.84 15.59
C GLY A 75 -27.14 9.63 16.89
N ALA A 76 -25.98 10.23 17.14
CA ALA A 76 -25.75 11.07 18.32
C ALA A 76 -26.66 12.32 18.34
N ILE A 77 -26.81 13.02 17.21
CA ILE A 77 -27.68 14.20 17.08
C ILE A 77 -29.15 13.83 17.31
N ALA A 78 -29.60 12.71 16.73
CA ALA A 78 -30.97 12.23 16.91
C ALA A 78 -31.26 11.91 18.39
N LEU A 79 -30.35 11.19 19.05
CA LEU A 79 -30.47 10.87 20.47
C LEU A 79 -30.48 12.14 21.35
N GLN A 80 -29.56 13.09 21.09
CA GLN A 80 -29.50 14.36 21.81
C GLN A 80 -30.80 15.15 21.66
N THR A 81 -31.41 15.14 20.47
CA THR A 81 -32.68 15.82 20.21
C THR A 81 -33.82 15.23 21.05
N VAL A 82 -33.92 13.90 21.12
CA VAL A 82 -34.92 13.22 21.96
C VAL A 82 -34.73 13.56 23.43
N ILE A 83 -33.49 13.57 23.91
CA ILE A 83 -33.16 13.95 25.30
C ILE A 83 -33.60 15.39 25.59
N LEU A 84 -33.32 16.34 24.69
CA LEU A 84 -33.72 17.73 24.85
C LEU A 84 -35.24 17.91 24.88
N LEU A 85 -35.97 17.23 23.99
CA LEU A 85 -37.43 17.28 23.99
C LEU A 85 -38.02 16.68 25.28
N GLY A 86 -37.47 15.57 25.75
CA GLY A 86 -37.85 14.96 27.01
C GLY A 86 -37.60 15.88 28.21
N ALA A 87 -36.45 16.57 28.24
CA ALA A 87 -36.12 17.53 29.28
C ALA A 87 -37.09 18.74 29.27
N ILE A 88 -37.39 19.30 28.10
CA ILE A 88 -38.37 20.40 27.95
C ILE A 88 -39.75 19.95 28.45
N TRP A 89 -40.20 18.75 28.07
CA TRP A 89 -41.48 18.21 28.50
C TRP A 89 -41.53 18.00 30.02
N LEU A 90 -40.45 17.46 30.60
CA LEU A 90 -40.34 17.25 32.04
C LEU A 90 -40.43 18.59 32.80
N VAL A 91 -39.69 19.61 32.36
CA VAL A 91 -39.78 20.96 32.95
C VAL A 91 -41.18 21.54 32.82
N ALA A 92 -41.82 21.41 31.65
CA ALA A 92 -43.18 21.88 31.42
C ALA A 92 -44.21 21.15 32.31
N SER A 93 -44.02 19.86 32.59
CA SER A 93 -44.88 19.07 33.47
C SER A 93 -44.78 19.49 34.93
N ILE A 94 -43.61 19.95 35.38
CA ILE A 94 -43.37 20.43 36.75
C ILE A 94 -43.88 21.87 36.93
N LEU A 95 -43.85 22.69 35.88
CA LEU A 95 -44.33 24.08 35.91
C LEU A 95 -45.86 24.21 35.79
N LYS A 96 -46.55 23.17 35.37
CA LYS A 96 -48.01 23.12 35.38
C LYS A 96 -48.46 22.64 36.76
N PRO A 97 -49.08 23.49 37.60
CA PRO A 97 -49.66 23.04 38.86
C PRO A 97 -50.84 22.09 38.64
#